data_AF-A0A2U3LQ93-F1
#
_entry.id   AF-A0A2U3LQ93-F1
#
_cell.length_a   1.000
_cell.length_b   1.000
_cell.length_c   1.000
_cell.angle_alpha   90.00
_cell.angle_beta   90.00
_cell.angle_gamma   90.00
#
_symmetry.space_group_name_H-M   'P 1'
#
loop_
_entity.id
_entity.type
_entity.pdbx_description
1 polymer ?
#
loop_
_entity_poly.entity_id
_entity_poly.type
_entity_poly.pdbx_seq_one_letter_code
_entity_poly.pdbx_strand_id
1 'polypeptide(L)'
;MPVARLRYHLGMYVIRVCAFLAAGAAALLGQAPAPGKAKTAKKPFQARSASTISYSVKDDEETVDITNVTYDVTGDPAPGRPPDSHLVVRTATHSNLLLTGKGVDGTVTIEAWPLGADLESRPRYTVKVPGVGAQAVEGELWLVDRNIDSDAGWWSVYKIGTGQHLLDTYVDLLRFSILREFLTMRYAGLDVPPDDISDARLKDPHIVAVLIYASAEKVVREALITCDNRERATIFRSSADGTRALALVERPGGQQGLRVSFSYNYPSPPNTAVVSIPIAKDDLDLAHAELPPGFHVAAFRR
;
A
#
# COMPACT_ATOMS: atom_id res chain seq x y z
N MET A 1 -1.67 -14.47 -69.13
CA MET A 1 -1.79 -14.07 -70.56
C MET A 1 -3.12 -14.61 -71.08
N PRO A 2 -3.89 -13.95 -71.98
CA PRO A 2 -3.99 -12.54 -72.40
C PRO A 2 -5.41 -11.95 -72.08
N VAL A 3 -5.60 -10.67 -71.74
CA VAL A 3 -5.84 -9.50 -72.61
C VAL A 3 -6.72 -9.75 -73.85
N ALA A 4 -7.95 -9.22 -73.83
CA ALA A 4 -8.60 -8.68 -75.03
C ALA A 4 -9.65 -7.63 -74.65
N ARG A 5 -9.29 -6.36 -74.88
CA ARG A 5 -10.20 -5.22 -75.00
C ARG A 5 -11.01 -5.36 -76.28
N LEU A 6 -12.25 -4.87 -76.31
CA LEU A 6 -12.69 -4.02 -77.41
C LEU A 6 -13.78 -3.04 -76.96
N ARG A 7 -13.54 -1.77 -77.27
CA ARG A 7 -14.41 -0.60 -77.12
C ARG A 7 -15.47 -0.59 -78.24
N TYR A 8 -16.53 0.21 -78.05
CA TYR A 8 -17.10 1.25 -78.95
C TYR A 8 -18.56 1.50 -78.52
N HIS A 9 -18.82 2.61 -77.82
CA HIS A 9 -19.39 3.90 -78.30
C HIS A 9 -20.92 3.84 -78.52
N LEU A 10 -21.69 4.54 -77.67
CA LEU A 10 -22.26 5.90 -77.88
C LEU A 10 -23.62 5.80 -78.61
N GLY A 11 -24.77 6.25 -78.13
CA GLY A 11 -25.15 6.99 -76.93
C GLY A 11 -26.66 7.32 -77.01
N MET A 12 -27.10 8.22 -76.11
CA MET A 12 -28.39 8.95 -76.10
C MET A 12 -29.68 8.14 -75.93
N TYR A 13 -30.67 8.54 -75.11
CA TYR A 13 -30.81 9.56 -74.07
C TYR A 13 -32.08 9.15 -73.28
N VAL A 14 -31.95 9.03 -71.97
CA VAL A 14 -32.81 9.69 -70.97
C VAL A 14 -34.29 9.25 -70.79
N ILE A 15 -34.51 8.80 -69.54
CA ILE A 15 -35.73 8.75 -68.72
C ILE A 15 -36.76 7.67 -69.09
N ARG A 16 -36.85 6.63 -68.25
CA ARG A 16 -38.11 6.19 -67.63
C ARG A 16 -37.90 5.19 -66.49
N VAL A 17 -38.52 5.54 -65.35
CA VAL A 17 -39.27 4.66 -64.43
C VAL A 17 -38.45 3.71 -63.52
N CYS A 18 -38.53 3.98 -62.21
CA CYS A 18 -39.00 3.05 -61.15
C CYS A 18 -38.86 3.81 -59.81
N ALA A 19 -39.95 4.33 -59.24
CA ALA A 19 -40.90 3.63 -58.37
C ALA A 19 -40.33 3.39 -56.95
N PHE A 20 -40.86 4.20 -56.02
CA PHE A 20 -41.08 3.98 -54.58
C PHE A 20 -40.12 3.08 -53.79
N LEU A 21 -39.31 3.69 -52.93
CA LEU A 21 -38.97 3.19 -51.59
C LEU A 21 -38.33 4.29 -50.72
N ALA A 22 -38.68 4.27 -49.43
CA ALA A 22 -38.10 4.99 -48.29
C ALA A 22 -38.43 6.50 -48.13
N ALA A 23 -39.60 6.78 -47.54
CA ALA A 23 -39.76 7.94 -46.67
C ALA A 23 -39.05 7.66 -45.33
N GLY A 24 -38.18 8.58 -44.89
CA GLY A 24 -37.66 8.60 -43.52
C GLY A 24 -36.15 8.34 -43.32
N ALA A 25 -35.28 8.75 -44.25
CA ALA A 25 -33.83 8.85 -43.99
C ALA A 25 -33.44 10.34 -43.80
N ALA A 26 -33.78 10.94 -42.66
CA ALA A 26 -33.34 12.28 -42.31
C ALA A 26 -33.40 12.54 -40.79
N ALA A 27 -32.66 11.75 -40.01
CA ALA A 27 -32.10 12.11 -38.71
C ALA A 27 -31.23 10.93 -38.24
N LEU A 28 -30.05 11.20 -37.68
CA LEU A 28 -29.04 10.25 -37.18
C LEU A 28 -27.85 9.94 -38.12
N LEU A 29 -27.48 10.84 -39.03
CA LEU A 29 -26.08 10.97 -39.45
C LEU A 29 -25.50 12.24 -38.83
N GLY A 30 -24.50 12.05 -37.96
CA GLY A 30 -23.52 13.09 -37.65
C GLY A 30 -23.75 13.90 -36.38
N GLN A 31 -23.99 13.28 -35.22
CA GLN A 31 -23.34 13.83 -34.02
C GLN A 31 -21.92 13.27 -34.00
N ALA A 32 -20.95 14.09 -34.40
CA ALA A 32 -19.56 13.84 -34.08
C ALA A 32 -19.47 13.56 -32.57
N PRO A 33 -18.70 12.56 -32.11
CA PRO A 33 -18.46 12.40 -30.70
C PRO A 33 -17.99 13.75 -30.17
N ALA A 34 -18.65 14.25 -29.12
CA ALA A 34 -18.22 15.46 -28.45
C ALA A 34 -16.70 15.36 -28.25
N PRO A 35 -15.90 16.39 -28.58
CA PRO A 35 -14.46 16.31 -28.44
C PRO A 35 -14.19 15.99 -26.97
N GLY A 36 -13.78 14.74 -26.71
CA GLY A 36 -13.26 14.36 -25.42
C GLY A 36 -12.18 15.38 -25.11
N LYS A 37 -12.25 16.04 -23.96
CA LYS A 37 -11.25 17.03 -23.55
C LYS A 37 -9.88 16.43 -23.84
N ALA A 38 -9.17 16.97 -24.82
CA ALA A 38 -7.86 16.50 -25.17
C ALA A 38 -7.05 16.48 -23.88
N LYS A 39 -6.55 15.30 -23.47
CA LYS A 39 -5.70 15.19 -22.29
C LYS A 39 -4.56 16.18 -22.48
N THR A 40 -4.53 17.23 -21.66
CA THR A 40 -3.50 18.26 -21.75
C THR A 40 -2.15 17.55 -21.67
N ALA A 41 -1.31 17.74 -22.68
CA ALA A 41 0.00 17.11 -22.72
C ALA A 41 0.77 17.51 -21.44
N LYS A 42 1.27 16.50 -20.71
CA LYS A 42 2.05 16.73 -19.49
C LYS A 42 3.34 17.43 -19.87
N LYS A 43 3.74 18.47 -19.12
CA LYS A 43 5.00 19.17 -19.37
C LYS A 43 6.16 18.23 -19.03
N PRO A 44 7.14 18.06 -19.93
CA PRO A 44 8.38 17.38 -19.58
C PRO A 44 9.06 18.12 -18.42
N PHE A 45 9.61 17.37 -17.47
CA PHE A 45 10.43 17.89 -16.38
C PHE A 45 11.63 16.97 -16.18
N GLN A 46 12.68 17.48 -15.57
CA GLN A 46 13.85 16.71 -15.17
C GLN A 46 14.18 17.04 -13.71
N ALA A 47 14.40 16.00 -12.92
CA ALA A 47 14.86 16.12 -11.53
C ALA A 47 16.07 15.20 -11.33
N ARG A 48 16.87 15.48 -10.30
CA ARG A 48 18.03 14.67 -9.94
C ARG A 48 17.88 14.16 -8.52
N SER A 49 18.13 12.88 -8.32
CA SER A 49 18.32 12.28 -7.00
C SER A 49 19.62 12.82 -6.40
N ALA A 50 19.52 13.44 -5.23
CA ALA A 50 20.68 13.92 -4.48
C ALA A 50 20.99 12.94 -3.34
N SER A 51 22.27 12.74 -3.07
CA SER A 51 22.74 12.04 -1.87
C SER A 51 23.90 12.82 -1.29
N THR A 52 23.90 13.02 0.03
CA THR A 52 24.97 13.67 0.77
C THR A 52 25.35 12.82 1.96
N ILE A 53 26.64 12.80 2.26
CA ILE A 53 27.21 12.27 3.49
C ILE A 53 28.19 13.30 4.04
N SER A 54 28.06 13.65 5.31
CA SER A 54 29.00 14.49 6.02
C SER A 54 29.41 13.84 7.32
N TYR A 55 30.70 13.98 7.65
CA TYR A 55 31.29 13.52 8.89
C TYR A 55 31.82 14.73 9.65
N SER A 56 31.50 14.82 10.94
CA SER A 56 32.01 15.88 11.81
C SER A 56 32.41 15.32 13.17
N VAL A 57 33.46 15.92 13.74
CA VAL A 57 33.88 15.65 15.11
C VAL A 57 33.72 16.93 15.91
N LYS A 58 32.96 16.88 17.00
CA LYS A 58 32.76 18.01 17.91
C LYS A 58 32.74 17.50 19.34
N ASP A 59 33.54 18.08 20.24
CA ASP A 59 33.57 17.71 21.65
C ASP A 59 33.79 16.18 21.88
N ASP A 60 34.67 15.57 21.07
CA ASP A 60 34.94 14.12 21.00
C ASP A 60 33.75 13.23 20.56
N GLU A 61 32.66 13.84 20.09
CA GLU A 61 31.54 13.15 19.45
C GLU A 61 31.71 13.11 17.93
N GLU A 62 31.73 11.90 17.39
CA GLU A 62 31.80 11.63 15.96
C GLU A 62 30.38 11.47 15.40
N THR A 63 29.98 12.36 14.49
CA THR A 63 28.64 12.39 13.88
C THR A 63 28.72 12.16 12.39
N VAL A 64 27.81 11.33 11.87
CA VAL A 64 27.60 11.11 10.43
C VAL A 64 26.18 11.55 10.07
N ASP A 65 26.07 12.53 9.18
CA ASP A 65 24.80 12.98 8.61
C ASP A 65 24.66 12.48 7.17
N ILE A 66 23.54 11.86 6.87
CA ILE A 66 23.22 11.31 5.55
C ILE A 66 21.88 11.86 5.10
N THR A 67 21.80 12.33 3.86
CA THR A 67 20.54 12.64 3.18
C THR A 67 20.48 11.90 1.86
N ASN A 68 19.39 11.19 1.60
CA ASN A 68 19.14 10.51 0.33
C ASN A 68 17.79 10.93 -0.23
N VAL A 69 17.75 11.27 -1.52
CA VAL A 69 16.52 11.60 -2.25
C VAL A 69 16.28 10.59 -3.35
N THR A 70 15.12 9.98 -3.35
CA THR A 70 14.63 9.10 -4.44
C THR A 70 13.34 9.66 -5.03
N TYR A 71 13.06 9.26 -6.27
CA TYR A 71 11.84 9.62 -6.97
C TYR A 71 11.14 8.36 -7.46
N ASP A 72 9.82 8.34 -7.34
CA ASP A 72 8.94 7.30 -7.84
C ASP A 72 7.77 7.92 -8.63
N VAL A 73 7.08 7.08 -9.41
CA VAL A 73 5.84 7.45 -10.08
C VAL A 73 4.76 6.46 -9.68
N THR A 74 3.58 6.98 -9.32
CA THR A 74 2.47 6.11 -8.89
C THR A 74 1.94 5.26 -10.04
N GLY A 75 1.42 4.07 -9.72
CA GLY A 75 0.68 3.23 -10.66
C GLY A 75 -0.62 3.87 -11.16
N ASP A 76 -1.31 3.15 -12.06
CA ASP A 76 -2.67 3.51 -12.53
C ASP A 76 -3.64 2.35 -12.29
N PRO A 77 -4.69 2.53 -11.46
CA PRO A 77 -4.93 3.67 -10.59
C PRO A 77 -4.01 3.65 -9.36
N ALA A 78 -3.74 4.84 -8.79
CA ALA A 78 -3.14 4.96 -7.47
C ALA A 78 -4.25 5.04 -6.39
N PRO A 79 -4.05 4.50 -5.17
CA PRO A 79 -5.10 4.52 -4.16
C PRO A 79 -5.65 5.90 -3.82
N GLY A 80 -6.97 6.03 -3.78
CA GLY A 80 -7.68 7.30 -3.53
C GLY A 80 -7.60 8.31 -4.69
N ARG A 81 -7.20 7.86 -5.89
CA ARG A 81 -7.02 8.73 -7.07
C ARG A 81 -7.79 8.19 -8.27
N PRO A 82 -8.35 9.08 -9.12
CA PRO A 82 -8.97 8.65 -10.37
C PRO A 82 -7.91 8.09 -11.34
N PRO A 83 -8.33 7.29 -12.36
CA PRO A 83 -7.43 6.83 -13.41
C PRO A 83 -6.67 7.97 -14.11
N ASP A 84 -5.53 7.66 -14.73
CA ASP A 84 -4.64 8.57 -15.46
C ASP A 84 -4.00 9.70 -14.61
N SER A 85 -4.19 9.68 -13.29
CA SER A 85 -3.87 10.81 -12.41
C SER A 85 -2.58 10.62 -11.61
N HIS A 86 -1.59 10.02 -12.28
CA HIS A 86 -0.25 9.72 -11.75
C HIS A 86 0.39 10.90 -11.00
N LEU A 87 1.10 10.56 -9.94
CA LEU A 87 1.94 11.49 -9.20
C LEU A 87 3.41 11.13 -9.39
N VAL A 88 4.26 12.16 -9.35
CA VAL A 88 5.68 12.00 -9.04
C VAL A 88 5.80 12.14 -7.54
N VAL A 89 6.46 11.19 -6.91
CA VAL A 89 6.69 11.18 -5.46
C VAL A 89 8.18 11.33 -5.21
N ARG A 90 8.55 12.29 -4.36
CA ARG A 90 9.91 12.48 -3.85
C ARG A 90 9.95 11.93 -2.43
N THR A 91 10.92 11.07 -2.18
CA THR A 91 11.20 10.56 -0.83
C THR A 91 12.58 11.03 -0.42
N ALA A 92 12.64 11.82 0.64
CA ALA A 92 13.88 12.29 1.25
C ALA A 92 14.06 11.61 2.61
N THR A 93 15.12 10.84 2.77
CA THR A 93 15.51 10.22 4.04
C THR A 93 16.72 10.98 4.59
N HIS A 94 16.58 11.49 5.81
CA HIS A 94 17.65 12.10 6.58
C HIS A 94 17.99 11.19 7.76
N SER A 95 19.27 10.95 8.01
CA SER A 95 19.77 10.17 9.13
C SER A 95 20.93 10.91 9.78
N ASN A 96 20.87 11.10 11.10
CA ASN A 96 21.98 11.57 11.93
C ASN A 96 22.41 10.42 12.85
N LEU A 97 23.68 10.01 12.74
CA LEU A 97 24.25 8.90 13.49
C LEU A 97 25.38 9.41 14.38
N LEU A 98 25.25 9.19 15.68
CA LEU A 98 26.34 9.36 16.62
C LEU A 98 27.13 8.04 16.73
N LEU A 99 28.39 8.01 16.30
CA LEU A 99 29.17 6.76 16.21
C LEU A 99 29.46 6.13 17.57
N THR A 100 29.44 6.93 18.64
CA THR A 100 29.62 6.50 20.03
C THR A 100 28.29 6.24 20.75
N GLY A 101 27.16 6.59 20.14
CA GLY A 101 25.82 6.50 20.70
C GLY A 101 25.05 5.26 20.30
N LYS A 102 23.85 5.10 20.87
CA LYS A 102 22.85 4.12 20.42
C LYS A 102 21.72 4.85 19.71
N GLY A 103 21.19 4.23 18.66
CA GLY A 103 20.07 4.77 17.88
C GLY A 103 20.51 5.63 16.70
N VAL A 104 19.56 5.89 15.80
CA VAL A 104 19.74 6.77 14.63
C VAL A 104 18.60 7.78 14.61
N ASP A 105 18.91 9.07 14.65
CA ASP A 105 17.91 10.10 14.44
C ASP A 105 17.54 10.16 12.95
N GLY A 106 16.46 9.46 12.61
CA GLY A 106 15.97 9.31 11.25
C GLY A 106 14.70 10.12 10.98
N THR A 107 14.62 10.79 9.82
CA THR A 107 13.39 11.39 9.33
C THR A 107 13.19 11.05 7.85
N VAL A 108 12.01 10.54 7.52
CA VAL A 108 11.54 10.36 6.15
C VAL A 108 10.53 11.44 5.81
N THR A 109 10.73 12.11 4.68
CA THR A 109 9.78 13.07 4.09
C THR A 109 9.33 12.57 2.72
N ILE A 110 8.03 12.37 2.55
CA ILE A 110 7.40 11.95 1.30
C ILE A 110 6.56 13.11 0.77
N GLU A 111 6.83 13.56 -0.44
CA GLU A 111 6.12 14.65 -1.10
C GLU A 111 5.64 14.22 -2.48
N ALA A 112 4.47 14.65 -2.89
CA ALA A 112 3.93 14.25 -4.19
C ALA A 112 3.36 15.40 -5.00
N TRP A 113 3.57 15.35 -6.32
CA TRP A 113 3.04 16.32 -7.29
C TRP A 113 2.34 15.58 -8.43
N PRO A 114 1.32 16.18 -9.07
CA PRO A 114 0.81 15.66 -10.32
C PRO A 114 1.94 15.47 -11.35
N LEU A 115 1.93 14.37 -12.10
CA LEU A 115 2.94 14.13 -13.13
C LEU A 115 2.93 15.27 -14.18
N GLY A 116 4.09 15.91 -14.36
CA GLY A 116 4.26 17.08 -15.25
C GLY A 116 4.05 18.43 -14.56
N ALA A 117 3.83 18.47 -13.25
CA ALA A 117 3.91 19.69 -12.46
C ALA A 117 5.37 20.08 -12.18
N ASP A 118 5.56 21.34 -11.82
CA ASP A 118 6.83 21.85 -11.32
C ASP A 118 7.08 21.34 -9.90
N LEU A 119 8.23 20.70 -9.66
CA LEU A 119 8.59 20.14 -8.35
C LEU A 119 9.08 21.18 -7.35
N GLU A 120 9.33 22.41 -7.79
CA GLU A 120 9.58 23.56 -6.89
C GLU A 120 8.27 24.17 -6.37
N SER A 121 7.14 23.83 -7.01
CA SER A 121 5.83 24.25 -6.53
C SER A 121 5.40 23.49 -5.28
N ARG A 122 4.36 23.99 -4.61
CA ARG A 122 3.81 23.33 -3.41
C ARG A 122 3.36 21.90 -3.75
N PRO A 123 3.83 20.86 -3.01
CA PRO A 123 3.35 19.50 -3.22
C PRO A 123 1.88 19.38 -2.88
N ARG A 124 1.23 18.39 -3.50
CA ARG A 124 -0.17 18.03 -3.21
C ARG A 124 -0.33 17.56 -1.77
N TYR A 125 0.63 16.79 -1.27
CA TYR A 125 0.73 16.41 0.12
C TYR A 125 2.21 16.25 0.51
N THR A 126 2.46 16.38 1.81
CA THR A 126 3.74 16.09 2.45
C THR A 126 3.47 15.22 3.67
N VAL A 127 4.18 14.09 3.79
CA VAL A 127 4.21 13.25 4.97
C VAL A 127 5.61 13.34 5.55
N LYS A 128 5.74 13.74 6.81
CA LYS A 128 7.02 13.79 7.52
C LYS A 128 6.92 12.92 8.76
N VAL A 129 7.74 11.89 8.83
CA VAL A 129 7.65 10.85 9.86
C VAL A 129 9.05 10.45 10.32
N PRO A 130 9.22 10.11 11.61
CA PRO A 130 10.43 9.46 12.07
C PRO A 130 10.63 8.14 11.31
N GLY A 131 11.80 7.95 10.72
CA GLY A 131 12.15 6.71 10.04
C GLY A 131 13.55 6.72 9.43
N VAL A 132 14.08 5.53 9.17
CA VAL A 132 15.42 5.32 8.63
C VAL A 132 15.41 4.92 7.15
N GLY A 133 14.22 4.71 6.58
CA GLY A 133 14.07 4.37 5.18
C GLY A 133 12.61 4.33 4.76
N ALA A 134 12.37 4.32 3.45
CA ALA A 134 11.05 4.08 2.90
C ALA A 134 11.16 3.46 1.51
N GLN A 135 10.17 2.62 1.17
CA GLN A 135 10.07 1.99 -0.15
C GLN A 135 8.63 1.97 -0.66
N ALA A 136 8.48 2.13 -1.98
CA ALA A 136 7.21 1.95 -2.66
C ALA A 136 6.87 0.45 -2.74
N VAL A 137 5.60 0.14 -2.60
CA VAL A 137 5.04 -1.21 -2.48
C VAL A 137 3.97 -1.35 -3.54
N GLU A 138 4.27 -2.09 -4.62
CA GLU A 138 3.45 -2.23 -5.84
C GLU A 138 3.06 -0.90 -6.51
N GLY A 139 3.78 0.19 -6.21
CA GLY A 139 3.40 1.53 -6.71
C GLY A 139 2.06 2.04 -6.15
N GLU A 140 1.56 1.42 -5.07
CA GLU A 140 0.28 1.73 -4.41
C GLU A 140 0.46 2.24 -2.97
N LEU A 141 1.44 1.72 -2.25
CA LEU A 141 1.70 2.03 -0.85
C LEU A 141 3.15 2.52 -0.65
N TRP A 142 3.37 3.28 0.41
CA TRP A 142 4.69 3.53 0.98
C TRP A 142 4.82 2.78 2.29
N LEU A 143 5.88 1.98 2.41
CA LEU A 143 6.29 1.36 3.66
C LEU A 143 7.47 2.16 4.21
N VAL A 144 7.26 2.84 5.33
CA VAL A 144 8.30 3.59 6.04
C VAL A 144 8.85 2.71 7.14
N ASP A 145 10.16 2.50 7.13
CA ASP A 145 10.91 1.84 8.20
C ASP A 145 11.13 2.82 9.35
N ARG A 146 10.57 2.50 10.52
CA ARG A 146 10.61 3.32 11.73
C ARG A 146 11.54 2.76 12.80
N ASN A 147 12.45 1.86 12.44
CA ASN A 147 13.45 1.24 13.30
C ASN A 147 14.58 2.22 13.65
N ILE A 148 14.21 3.34 14.27
CA ILE A 148 15.13 4.36 14.79
C ILE A 148 15.82 3.85 16.07
N ASP A 149 15.05 3.09 16.87
CA ASP A 149 15.51 2.41 18.07
C ASP A 149 15.61 0.90 17.80
N SER A 150 16.70 0.27 18.24
CA SER A 150 17.04 -1.14 17.92
C SER A 150 16.11 -2.19 18.51
N ASP A 151 15.18 -1.78 19.38
CA ASP A 151 14.55 -2.68 20.34
C ASP A 151 13.23 -3.28 19.81
N ALA A 152 12.67 -2.72 18.74
CA ALA A 152 11.48 -3.28 18.09
C ALA A 152 11.39 -2.91 16.61
N GLY A 153 11.13 -3.92 15.77
CA GLY A 153 10.72 -3.72 14.38
C GLY A 153 9.39 -2.96 14.30
N TRP A 154 9.34 -1.83 13.63
CA TRP A 154 8.15 -1.00 13.41
C TRP A 154 8.17 -0.38 12.02
N TRP A 155 7.06 -0.54 11.30
CA TRP A 155 6.82 0.14 10.03
C TRP A 155 5.48 0.85 10.03
N SER A 156 5.43 2.00 9.37
CA SER A 156 4.19 2.73 9.06
C SER A 156 3.89 2.64 7.56
N VAL A 157 2.64 2.34 7.22
CA VAL A 157 2.18 2.18 5.84
C VAL A 157 1.30 3.37 5.45
N TYR A 158 1.57 3.97 4.30
CA TYR A 158 0.82 5.11 3.76
C TYR A 158 0.31 4.82 2.35
N LYS A 159 -0.85 5.38 2.00
CA LYS A 159 -1.37 5.35 0.63
C LYS A 159 -0.56 6.30 -0.25
N ILE A 160 0.04 5.81 -1.33
CA ILE A 160 0.88 6.65 -2.19
C ILE A 160 0.08 7.72 -2.95
N GLY A 161 -1.20 7.50 -3.21
CA GLY A 161 -2.00 8.48 -3.94
C GLY A 161 -2.39 9.71 -3.11
N THR A 162 -2.36 9.61 -1.78
CA THR A 162 -2.93 10.63 -0.89
C THR A 162 -2.05 11.02 0.29
N GLY A 163 -1.02 10.23 0.61
CA GLY A 163 -0.20 10.40 1.82
C GLY A 163 -0.95 10.01 3.10
N GLN A 164 -2.16 9.45 3.01
CA GLN A 164 -2.93 9.04 4.18
C GLN A 164 -2.29 7.82 4.83
N HIS A 165 -2.10 7.85 6.14
CA HIS A 165 -1.72 6.67 6.92
C HIS A 165 -2.78 5.57 6.77
N LEU A 166 -2.32 4.34 6.57
CA LEU A 166 -3.16 3.16 6.39
C LEU A 166 -3.12 2.28 7.64
N LEU A 167 -1.93 1.88 8.08
CA LEU A 167 -1.71 1.04 9.26
C LEU A 167 -0.27 1.13 9.74
N ASP A 168 -0.05 0.74 11.00
CA ASP A 168 1.26 0.42 11.55
C ASP A 168 1.39 -1.09 11.72
N THR A 169 2.62 -1.61 11.65
CA THR A 169 2.92 -3.03 11.85
C THR A 169 4.25 -3.22 12.55
N TYR A 170 4.31 -4.19 13.47
CA TYR A 170 5.50 -4.61 14.22
C TYR A 170 6.07 -5.95 13.72
N VAL A 171 5.59 -6.39 12.57
CA VAL A 171 6.09 -7.51 11.78
C VAL A 171 6.16 -7.06 10.32
N ASP A 172 6.90 -7.79 9.50
CA ASP A 172 6.94 -7.55 8.06
C ASP A 172 5.52 -7.43 7.48
N LEU A 173 5.29 -6.40 6.65
CA LEU A 173 4.03 -6.23 5.96
C LEU A 173 3.79 -7.44 5.04
N LEU A 174 2.77 -8.23 5.35
CA LEU A 174 2.39 -9.37 4.52
C LEU A 174 1.63 -8.87 3.30
N ARG A 175 2.00 -9.37 2.11
CA ARG A 175 1.47 -8.94 0.81
C ARG A 175 1.04 -10.18 0.05
N PHE A 176 -0.21 -10.23 -0.42
CA PHE A 176 -0.74 -11.41 -1.09
C PHE A 176 -1.96 -11.10 -1.96
N SER A 177 -2.31 -12.04 -2.85
CA SER A 177 -3.57 -11.99 -3.60
C SER A 177 -4.55 -13.04 -3.08
N ILE A 178 -5.81 -12.64 -2.94
CA ILE A 178 -6.92 -13.54 -2.53
C ILE A 178 -7.65 -14.20 -3.71
N LEU A 179 -7.45 -13.68 -4.93
CA LEU A 179 -8.06 -14.23 -6.15
C LEU A 179 -6.96 -14.54 -7.18
N ARG A 180 -7.03 -15.74 -7.77
CA ARG A 180 -6.03 -16.21 -8.74
C ARG A 180 -6.23 -15.59 -10.14
N GLU A 181 -7.46 -15.27 -10.51
CA GLU A 181 -7.80 -14.77 -11.86
C GLU A 181 -7.65 -13.25 -12.00
N PHE A 182 -8.00 -12.51 -10.95
CA PHE A 182 -7.83 -11.06 -10.86
C PHE A 182 -6.98 -10.80 -9.63
N LEU A 183 -5.69 -10.49 -9.82
CA LEU A 183 -4.74 -10.25 -8.72
C LEU A 183 -5.27 -9.15 -7.79
N THR A 184 -6.01 -9.57 -6.77
CA THR A 184 -6.67 -8.68 -5.83
C THR A 184 -5.76 -8.58 -4.63
N MET A 185 -4.87 -7.59 -4.68
CA MET A 185 -3.84 -7.40 -3.67
C MET A 185 -4.44 -7.05 -2.32
N ARG A 186 -3.93 -7.70 -1.29
CA ARG A 186 -4.25 -7.52 0.11
C ARG A 186 -2.97 -7.43 0.91
N TYR A 187 -3.09 -6.68 2.00
CA TYR A 187 -2.00 -6.40 2.91
C TYR A 187 -2.44 -6.77 4.31
N ALA A 188 -1.53 -7.32 5.10
CA ALA A 188 -1.79 -7.55 6.50
C ALA A 188 -0.59 -7.13 7.35
N GLY A 189 -0.89 -6.48 8.47
CA GLY A 189 0.07 -6.07 9.48
C GLY A 189 -0.40 -6.45 10.86
N LEU A 190 0.51 -6.44 11.83
CA LEU A 190 0.21 -6.72 13.22
C LEU A 190 0.64 -5.52 14.06
N ASP A 191 -0.34 -4.76 14.55
CA ASP A 191 -0.08 -3.67 15.48
C ASP A 191 -0.03 -4.21 16.90
N VAL A 192 1.04 -3.90 17.64
CA VAL A 192 1.23 -4.27 19.03
C VAL A 192 1.16 -2.97 19.83
N PRO A 193 0.02 -2.69 20.50
CA PRO A 193 -0.16 -1.42 21.19
C PRO A 193 0.96 -1.15 22.20
N PRO A 194 1.67 -0.02 22.11
CA PRO A 194 2.61 0.39 23.15
C PRO A 194 1.86 0.76 24.43
N ASP A 195 2.55 0.73 25.56
CA ASP A 195 1.92 0.99 26.86
C ASP A 195 1.41 2.43 27.01
N ASP A 196 1.97 3.38 26.25
CA ASP A 196 1.59 4.79 26.22
C ASP A 196 0.58 5.13 25.11
N ILE A 197 -0.04 4.12 24.47
CA ILE A 197 -1.01 4.34 23.39
C ILE A 197 -2.15 5.29 23.82
N SER A 198 -2.51 6.22 22.94
CA SER A 198 -3.54 7.22 23.22
C SER A 198 -4.96 6.64 23.23
N ASP A 199 -5.24 5.64 22.40
CA ASP A 199 -6.54 4.98 22.34
C ASP A 199 -6.81 4.17 23.62
N ALA A 200 -7.71 4.67 24.47
CA ALA A 200 -8.04 4.04 25.74
C ALA A 200 -8.57 2.60 25.58
N ARG A 201 -9.15 2.24 24.43
CA ARG A 201 -9.63 0.87 24.17
C ARG A 201 -8.48 -0.12 24.00
N LEU A 202 -7.29 0.36 23.66
CA LEU A 202 -6.08 -0.45 23.50
C LEU A 202 -5.24 -0.55 24.79
N LYS A 203 -5.69 0.06 25.89
CA LYS A 203 -5.02 0.01 27.21
C LYS A 203 -5.41 -1.19 28.08
N ASP A 204 -6.34 -2.03 27.63
CA ASP A 204 -6.73 -3.21 28.38
C ASP A 204 -5.55 -4.20 28.48
N PRO A 205 -5.15 -4.63 29.70
CA PRO A 205 -3.98 -5.49 29.90
C PRO A 205 -4.12 -6.90 29.30
N HIS A 206 -5.30 -7.30 28.85
CA HIS A 206 -5.53 -8.57 28.16
C HIS A 206 -5.26 -8.48 26.66
N ILE A 207 -5.08 -7.28 26.11
CA ILE A 207 -4.80 -7.10 24.68
C ILE A 207 -3.40 -7.62 24.37
N VAL A 208 -3.30 -8.35 23.26
CA VAL A 208 -2.03 -8.86 22.74
C VAL A 208 -1.63 -8.08 21.50
N ALA A 209 -2.53 -7.93 20.54
CA ALA A 209 -2.27 -7.25 19.28
C ALA A 209 -3.56 -6.90 18.54
N VAL A 210 -3.45 -6.07 17.51
CA VAL A 210 -4.48 -5.84 16.51
C VAL A 210 -3.98 -6.37 15.17
N LEU A 211 -4.62 -7.41 14.65
CA LEU A 211 -4.39 -7.84 13.26
C LEU A 211 -5.15 -6.89 12.33
N ILE A 212 -4.43 -6.26 11.41
CA ILE A 212 -4.99 -5.32 10.46
C ILE A 212 -4.94 -5.96 9.08
N TYR A 213 -6.10 -6.08 8.42
CA TYR A 213 -6.25 -6.58 7.06
C TYR A 213 -6.77 -5.45 6.16
N ALA A 214 -6.07 -5.18 5.07
CA ALA A 214 -6.28 -4.01 4.25
C ALA A 214 -6.20 -4.32 2.75
N SER A 215 -6.84 -3.47 1.96
CA SER A 215 -6.49 -3.24 0.57
C SER A 215 -5.62 -1.99 0.48
N ALA A 216 -5.09 -1.68 -0.71
CA ALA A 216 -4.36 -0.44 -0.92
C ALA A 216 -5.23 0.81 -0.65
N GLU A 217 -6.55 0.69 -0.80
CA GLU A 217 -7.52 1.78 -0.65
C GLU A 217 -7.93 2.04 0.80
N LYS A 218 -7.98 1.01 1.65
CA LYS A 218 -8.50 1.13 3.01
C LYS A 218 -8.16 -0.09 3.86
N VAL A 219 -8.22 0.10 5.18
CA VAL A 219 -8.37 -1.01 6.11
C VAL A 219 -9.74 -1.65 5.86
N VAL A 220 -9.71 -2.95 5.59
CA VAL A 220 -10.92 -3.77 5.37
C VAL A 220 -11.43 -4.26 6.73
N ARG A 221 -10.51 -4.71 7.59
CA ARG A 221 -10.82 -5.27 8.90
C ARG A 221 -9.69 -5.06 9.89
N GLU A 222 -10.05 -4.72 11.12
CA GLU A 222 -9.19 -4.88 12.29
C GLU A 222 -9.77 -5.97 13.18
N ALA A 223 -8.90 -6.82 13.71
CA ALA A 223 -9.24 -7.89 14.64
C ALA A 223 -8.40 -7.76 15.91
N LEU A 224 -9.06 -7.43 17.03
CA LEU A 224 -8.43 -7.36 18.34
C LEU A 224 -8.19 -8.77 18.85
N ILE A 225 -6.93 -9.09 19.16
CA ILE A 225 -6.53 -10.36 19.76
C ILE A 225 -6.29 -10.12 21.25
N THR A 226 -6.99 -10.87 22.09
CA THR A 226 -6.85 -10.78 23.56
C THR A 226 -6.53 -12.15 24.17
N CYS A 227 -6.01 -12.14 25.39
CA CYS A 227 -5.77 -13.33 26.19
C CYS A 227 -6.28 -13.14 27.62
N ASP A 228 -7.03 -14.13 28.14
CA ASP A 228 -7.60 -14.11 29.50
C ASP A 228 -6.53 -13.96 30.59
N ASN A 229 -5.30 -14.42 30.33
CA ASN A 229 -4.17 -14.27 31.24
C ASN A 229 -3.35 -13.00 30.89
N ARG A 230 -3.40 -12.01 31.79
CA ARG A 230 -2.69 -10.72 31.64
C ARG A 230 -1.17 -10.84 31.59
N GLU A 231 -0.58 -11.74 32.37
CA GLU A 231 0.88 -11.96 32.35
C GLU A 231 1.30 -12.51 30.99
N ARG A 232 0.53 -13.48 30.48
CA ARG A 232 0.76 -14.05 29.14
C ARG A 232 0.56 -13.01 28.03
N ALA A 233 -0.46 -12.17 28.13
CA ALA A 233 -0.67 -11.08 27.18
C ALA A 233 0.49 -10.08 27.19
N THR A 234 0.99 -9.73 28.38
CA THR A 234 2.13 -8.82 28.56
C THR A 234 3.41 -9.40 27.96
N ILE A 235 3.70 -10.67 28.21
CA ILE A 235 4.86 -11.36 27.62
C ILE A 235 4.79 -11.33 26.09
N PHE A 236 3.63 -11.61 25.49
CA PHE A 236 3.49 -11.59 24.04
C PHE A 236 3.53 -10.17 23.43
N ARG A 237 3.27 -9.12 24.22
CA ARG A 237 3.46 -7.70 23.87
C ARG A 237 4.87 -7.16 24.10
N SER A 238 5.71 -7.84 24.88
CA SER A 238 7.11 -7.44 25.08
C SER A 238 7.96 -7.73 23.84
N SER A 239 8.59 -6.70 23.26
CA SER A 239 9.54 -6.85 22.16
C SER A 239 10.89 -7.41 22.60
N ALA A 240 11.24 -7.30 23.89
CA ALA A 240 12.45 -7.88 24.45
C ALA A 240 12.31 -9.39 24.68
N ASP A 241 11.10 -9.83 25.04
CA ASP A 241 10.86 -11.19 25.50
C ASP A 241 10.24 -12.07 24.40
N GLY A 242 9.33 -11.52 23.60
CA GLY A 242 8.53 -12.26 22.64
C GLY A 242 8.92 -12.03 21.18
N THR A 243 8.74 -13.06 20.34
CA THR A 243 8.78 -12.92 18.88
C THR A 243 7.37 -13.06 18.31
N ARG A 244 7.11 -12.35 17.21
CA ARG A 244 5.85 -12.45 16.46
C ARG A 244 6.14 -12.72 15.00
N ALA A 245 5.23 -13.47 14.37
CA ALA A 245 5.25 -13.69 12.94
C ALA A 245 3.84 -13.66 12.39
N LEU A 246 3.70 -13.10 11.18
CA LEU A 246 2.47 -13.09 10.41
C LEU A 246 2.72 -13.80 9.09
N ALA A 247 1.88 -14.77 8.74
CA ALA A 247 2.01 -15.55 7.52
C ALA A 247 0.66 -15.79 6.86
N LEU A 248 0.67 -15.93 5.53
CA LEU A 248 -0.44 -16.50 4.78
C LEU A 248 -0.32 -18.02 4.81
N VAL A 249 -1.40 -18.71 5.11
CA VAL A 249 -1.45 -20.18 5.10
C VAL A 249 -2.59 -20.66 4.21
N GLU A 250 -2.34 -21.75 3.48
CA GLU A 250 -3.40 -22.51 2.83
C GLU A 250 -4.10 -23.40 3.86
N ARG A 251 -5.42 -23.46 3.77
CA ARG A 251 -6.31 -24.25 4.62
C ARG A 251 -6.99 -25.33 3.77
N PRO A 252 -7.53 -26.39 4.40
CA PRO A 252 -8.27 -27.42 3.69
C PRO A 252 -9.34 -26.83 2.76
N GLY A 253 -9.49 -27.41 1.57
CA GLY A 253 -10.41 -26.90 0.55
C GLY A 253 -9.89 -25.69 -0.25
N GLY A 254 -8.58 -25.38 -0.16
CA GLY A 254 -7.95 -24.31 -0.95
C GLY A 254 -8.26 -22.90 -0.45
N GLN A 255 -8.84 -22.79 0.75
CA GLN A 255 -9.08 -21.51 1.41
C GLN A 255 -7.76 -20.92 1.93
N GLN A 256 -7.66 -19.60 2.00
CA GLN A 256 -6.52 -18.93 2.61
C GLN A 256 -6.87 -18.48 4.03
N GLY A 257 -5.85 -18.35 4.88
CA GLY A 257 -5.99 -17.78 6.22
C GLY A 257 -4.74 -17.00 6.62
N LEU A 258 -4.91 -16.08 7.57
CA LEU A 258 -3.81 -15.39 8.22
C LEU A 258 -3.46 -16.11 9.50
N ARG A 259 -2.18 -16.49 9.63
CA ARG A 259 -1.62 -17.12 10.81
C ARG A 259 -0.72 -16.12 11.54
N VAL A 260 -1.07 -15.81 12.79
CA VAL A 260 -0.26 -15.04 13.71
C VAL A 260 0.34 -15.98 14.75
N SER A 261 1.65 -15.93 14.94
CA SER A 261 2.33 -16.70 15.98
C SER A 261 2.97 -15.75 16.98
N PHE A 262 2.75 -15.99 18.27
CA PHE A 262 3.40 -15.30 19.39
C PHE A 262 4.23 -16.32 20.14
N SER A 263 5.54 -16.15 20.20
CA SER A 263 6.45 -17.09 20.85
C SER A 263 7.22 -16.40 21.97
N TYR A 264 7.30 -17.05 23.12
CA TYR A 264 8.20 -16.68 24.20
C TYR A 264 9.22 -17.81 24.37
N ASN A 265 10.51 -17.48 24.26
CA ASN A 265 11.59 -18.47 24.18
C ASN A 265 12.01 -19.07 25.54
N TYR A 266 11.30 -18.73 26.63
CA TYR A 266 11.59 -19.19 27.99
C TYR A 266 10.30 -19.63 28.72
N PRO A 267 10.26 -20.73 29.48
CA PRO A 267 11.21 -21.85 29.47
C PRO A 267 11.20 -22.59 28.13
N SER A 268 12.19 -23.45 27.88
CA SER A 268 12.24 -24.33 26.72
C SER A 268 11.37 -25.58 26.94
N PRO A 269 10.60 -26.06 25.94
CA PRO A 269 10.48 -25.53 24.58
C PRO A 269 9.67 -24.22 24.51
N PRO A 270 9.89 -23.37 23.48
CA PRO A 270 9.21 -22.08 23.36
C PRO A 270 7.70 -22.19 23.50
N ASN A 271 7.13 -21.39 24.40
CA ASN A 271 5.69 -21.33 24.57
C ASN A 271 5.09 -20.48 23.43
N THR A 272 4.57 -21.16 22.41
CA THR A 272 4.03 -20.52 21.21
C THR A 272 2.51 -20.58 21.20
N ALA A 273 1.87 -19.42 21.11
CA ALA A 273 0.45 -19.28 20.81
C ALA A 273 0.27 -19.01 19.30
N VAL A 274 -0.66 -19.72 18.65
CA VAL A 274 -0.94 -19.54 17.23
C VAL A 274 -2.42 -19.19 17.06
N VAL A 275 -2.68 -18.02 16.49
CA VAL A 275 -4.00 -17.56 16.08
C VAL A 275 -4.10 -17.71 14.57
N SER A 276 -5.12 -18.40 14.07
CA SER A 276 -5.35 -18.60 12.63
C SER A 276 -6.76 -18.12 12.26
N ILE A 277 -6.85 -17.14 11.36
CA ILE A 277 -8.10 -16.49 10.98
C ILE A 277 -8.33 -16.74 9.48
N PRO A 278 -9.38 -17.48 9.09
CA PRO A 278 -9.71 -17.69 7.68
C PRO A 278 -10.03 -16.38 6.96
N ILE A 279 -9.77 -16.36 5.66
CA ILE A 279 -10.24 -15.31 4.75
C ILE A 279 -11.44 -15.87 4.00
N ALA A 280 -12.59 -15.24 4.17
CA ALA A 280 -13.81 -15.60 3.46
C ALA A 280 -14.22 -14.47 2.52
N LYS A 281 -14.27 -14.78 1.22
CA LYS A 281 -14.50 -13.81 0.15
C LYS A 281 -13.44 -12.71 0.16
N ASP A 282 -13.77 -11.55 0.72
CA ASP A 282 -12.93 -10.35 0.73
C ASP A 282 -12.68 -9.80 2.15
N ASP A 283 -12.91 -10.62 3.18
CA ASP A 283 -12.80 -10.19 4.58
C ASP A 283 -12.27 -11.33 5.47
N LEU A 284 -11.85 -11.00 6.69
CA LEU A 284 -11.50 -11.97 7.71
C LEU A 284 -12.77 -12.59 8.31
N ASP A 285 -12.79 -13.90 8.38
CA ASP A 285 -13.86 -14.67 9.01
C ASP A 285 -13.51 -14.98 10.47
N LEU A 286 -13.79 -14.00 11.33
CA LEU A 286 -13.49 -14.07 12.76
C LEU A 286 -14.29 -15.15 13.49
N ALA A 287 -15.45 -15.54 12.95
CA ALA A 287 -16.30 -16.55 13.58
C ALA A 287 -15.71 -17.97 13.48
N HIS A 288 -14.87 -18.21 12.47
CA HIS A 288 -14.18 -19.49 12.25
C HIS A 288 -12.67 -19.39 12.52
N ALA A 289 -12.27 -18.42 13.37
CA ALA A 289 -10.91 -18.33 13.86
C ALA A 289 -10.56 -19.52 14.74
N GLU A 290 -9.38 -20.10 14.52
CA GLU A 290 -8.78 -21.10 15.40
C GLU A 290 -7.86 -20.39 16.38
N LEU A 291 -8.19 -20.49 17.66
CA LEU A 291 -7.52 -19.79 18.74
C LEU A 291 -6.93 -20.80 19.73
N PRO A 292 -5.77 -20.51 20.33
CA PRO A 292 -5.26 -21.30 21.42
C PRO A 292 -6.13 -21.09 22.68
N PRO A 293 -6.08 -21.99 23.68
CA PRO A 293 -6.87 -21.83 24.89
C PRO A 293 -6.63 -20.48 25.58
N GLY A 294 -7.72 -19.84 25.98
CA GLY A 294 -7.73 -18.54 26.67
C GLY A 294 -7.44 -17.33 25.78
N PHE A 295 -7.47 -17.50 24.45
CA PHE A 295 -7.39 -16.39 23.50
C PHE A 295 -8.76 -16.10 22.90
N HIS A 296 -8.99 -14.82 22.59
CA HIS A 296 -10.18 -14.36 21.89
C HIS A 296 -9.81 -13.48 20.71
N VAL A 297 -10.67 -13.47 19.70
CA VAL A 297 -10.60 -12.50 18.60
C VAL A 297 -11.95 -11.84 18.43
N ALA A 298 -11.94 -10.52 18.27
CA ALA A 298 -13.14 -9.74 18.02
C ALA A 298 -12.89 -8.68 16.96
N ALA A 299 -13.95 -8.31 16.22
CA ALA A 299 -13.88 -7.19 15.31
C ALA A 299 -13.56 -5.90 16.10
N PHE A 300 -12.61 -5.14 15.61
CA PHE A 300 -12.19 -3.88 16.19
C PHE A 300 -12.35 -2.75 15.16
N ARG A 301 -12.46 -1.53 15.67
CA ARG A 301 -12.51 -0.34 14.85
C ARG A 301 -11.97 0.83 15.63
N ARG A 302 -10.86 1.41 15.17
CA ARG A 302 -10.33 2.67 15.69
C ARG A 302 -11.28 3.84 15.41
#